data_AF-A0AAV9LJC6-F1
#
_entry.id   AF-A0AAV9LJC6-F1
#
_cell.length_a   1.000
_cell.length_b   1.000
_cell.length_c   1.000
_cell.angle_alpha   90.00
_cell.angle_beta   90.00
_cell.angle_gamma   90.00
#
_symmetry.space_group_name_H-M   'P 1'
#
loop_
_entity.id
_entity.type
_entity.pdbx_description
1 polymer ?
#
loop_
_entity_poly.entity_id
_entity_poly.type
_entity_poly.pdbx_seq_one_letter_code
_entity_poly.pdbx_strand_id
1 'polypeptide(L)'
;MSNISKLEFFVLNISGKGYLSWILDAEIHLDAMDLVDTINDNNQASSQDRAKAMIFIRPHLDEGLKLQYLTIKDPLILWNNLKDRYDHLKLVLLPQARHDWFNLRLLDFKSIIEYNSSMYRIISQLNLCGEDQYREMGFTKYFELLSQFLTTKHHNNLLMKNYENRPVGSMTLPEVNQAIHHQRERGRVADRDRGRNHKINYNHDSCLAPKIDQQYKRKGEKQEVMQMKN
;
A
#
# COMPACT_ATOMS: atom_id res chain seq x y z
N MET A 1 19.82 -42.15 -17.13
CA MET A 1 18.81 -41.17 -17.61
C MET A 1 18.20 -40.52 -16.39
N SER A 2 18.26 -39.19 -16.27
CA SER A 2 17.63 -38.46 -15.17
C SER A 2 16.19 -38.11 -15.56
N ASN A 3 15.21 -38.84 -15.03
CA ASN A 3 13.82 -38.37 -15.01
C ASN A 3 13.74 -37.19 -14.03
N ILE A 4 14.02 -36.00 -14.53
CA ILE A 4 13.72 -34.75 -13.83
C ILE A 4 12.20 -34.62 -13.85
N SER A 5 11.54 -35.11 -12.81
CA SER A 5 10.12 -34.85 -12.58
C SER A 5 9.92 -33.35 -12.57
N LYS A 6 9.20 -32.83 -13.57
CA LYS A 6 8.96 -31.39 -13.73
C LYS A 6 8.16 -30.92 -12.51
N LEU A 7 8.85 -30.26 -11.58
CA LEU A 7 8.26 -29.68 -10.38
C LEU A 7 7.14 -28.72 -10.79
N GLU A 8 6.02 -28.81 -10.09
CA GLU A 8 4.78 -28.12 -10.45
C GLU A 8 4.91 -26.59 -10.29
N PHE A 9 5.64 -26.16 -9.25
CA PHE A 9 6.01 -24.78 -8.95
C PHE A 9 7.48 -24.66 -8.45
N PHE A 10 7.87 -23.46 -8.01
CA PHE A 10 9.23 -23.06 -7.62
C PHE A 10 9.85 -23.92 -6.47
N VAL A 11 11.19 -23.90 -6.37
CA VAL A 11 11.95 -24.55 -5.28
C VAL A 11 12.37 -23.52 -4.24
N LEU A 12 11.95 -23.71 -2.98
CA LEU A 12 12.38 -22.87 -1.87
C LEU A 12 13.85 -23.13 -1.58
N ASN A 13 14.68 -22.12 -1.87
CA ASN A 13 16.10 -22.12 -1.60
C ASN A 13 16.41 -21.65 -0.17
N ILE A 14 17.59 -22.01 0.35
CA ILE A 14 18.00 -21.73 1.73
C ILE A 14 17.99 -20.24 2.13
N SER A 15 18.02 -19.30 1.17
CA SER A 15 17.93 -17.86 1.46
C SER A 15 16.51 -17.35 1.77
N GLY A 16 15.47 -18.18 1.55
CA GLY A 16 14.07 -17.77 1.67
C GLY A 16 13.59 -16.82 0.57
N LYS A 17 14.43 -16.44 -0.40
CA LYS A 17 14.02 -15.60 -1.53
C LYS A 17 12.94 -16.31 -2.35
N GLY A 18 11.73 -15.74 -2.33
CA GLY A 18 10.53 -16.29 -2.96
C GLY A 18 9.55 -16.97 -1.99
N TYR A 19 9.86 -17.02 -0.68
CA TYR A 19 9.07 -17.78 0.32
C TYR A 19 7.57 -17.48 0.29
N LEU A 20 7.15 -16.23 0.18
CA LEU A 20 5.71 -15.88 0.16
C LEU A 20 4.98 -16.36 -1.10
N SER A 21 5.66 -16.43 -2.26
CA SER A 21 5.11 -17.08 -3.46
C SER A 21 5.05 -18.58 -3.25
N TRP A 22 6.13 -19.16 -2.71
CA TRP A 22 6.24 -20.59 -2.47
C TRP A 22 5.17 -21.11 -1.48
N ILE A 23 4.83 -20.34 -0.44
CA ILE A 23 3.69 -20.61 0.44
C ILE A 23 2.41 -20.67 -0.39
N LEU A 24 2.09 -19.59 -1.11
CA LEU A 24 0.83 -19.46 -1.85
C LEU A 24 0.67 -20.57 -2.90
N ASP A 25 1.74 -20.87 -3.64
CA ASP A 25 1.77 -21.95 -4.61
C ASP A 25 1.56 -23.32 -3.90
N ALA A 26 2.26 -23.58 -2.79
CA ALA A 26 2.13 -24.83 -2.04
C ALA A 26 0.75 -25.00 -1.39
N GLU A 27 0.15 -23.94 -0.84
CA GLU A 27 -1.20 -23.94 -0.26
C GLU A 27 -2.25 -24.27 -1.34
N ILE A 28 -2.18 -23.63 -2.51
CA ILE A 28 -3.08 -23.89 -3.64
C ILE A 28 -2.98 -25.34 -4.11
N HIS A 29 -1.77 -25.90 -4.21
CA HIS A 29 -1.58 -27.30 -4.60
C HIS A 29 -2.05 -28.29 -3.51
N LEU A 30 -1.87 -27.98 -2.22
CA LEU A 30 -2.37 -28.82 -1.12
C LEU A 30 -3.90 -28.79 -1.03
N ASP A 31 -4.53 -27.63 -1.25
CA ASP A 31 -5.99 -27.49 -1.36
C ASP A 31 -6.55 -28.29 -2.54
N ALA A 32 -5.95 -28.16 -3.73
CA ALA A 32 -6.31 -28.93 -4.92
C ALA A 32 -6.10 -30.46 -4.79
N MET A 33 -5.36 -30.92 -3.77
CA MET A 33 -5.15 -32.35 -3.46
C MET A 33 -5.99 -32.87 -2.28
N ASP A 34 -6.83 -32.02 -1.67
CA ASP A 34 -7.57 -32.31 -0.42
C ASP A 34 -6.62 -32.64 0.76
N LEU A 35 -5.52 -31.87 0.87
CA LEU A 35 -4.44 -32.05 1.86
C LEU A 35 -4.18 -30.81 2.72
N VAL A 36 -4.90 -29.70 2.55
CA VAL A 36 -4.62 -28.45 3.27
C VAL A 36 -4.71 -28.59 4.80
N ASP A 37 -5.60 -29.44 5.31
CA ASP A 37 -5.69 -29.73 6.75
C ASP A 37 -4.45 -30.44 7.34
N THR A 38 -3.54 -30.94 6.50
CA THR A 38 -2.27 -31.50 6.98
C THR A 38 -1.28 -30.44 7.47
N ILE A 39 -1.48 -29.16 7.13
CA ILE A 39 -0.64 -28.02 7.55
C ILE A 39 -1.35 -27.04 8.50
N ASN A 40 -2.60 -27.31 8.88
CA ASN A 40 -3.37 -26.52 9.84
C ASN A 40 -3.10 -26.98 11.29
N ASP A 41 -3.04 -26.06 12.27
CA ASP A 41 -2.69 -26.40 13.66
C ASP A 41 -3.66 -27.39 14.35
N ASN A 42 -4.89 -27.52 13.85
CA ASN A 42 -5.90 -28.47 14.33
C ASN A 42 -5.87 -29.84 13.60
N ASN A 43 -4.82 -30.14 12.82
CA ASN A 43 -4.64 -31.32 11.95
C ASN A 43 -5.28 -32.62 12.47
N GLN A 44 -6.42 -33.01 11.88
CA GLN A 44 -7.07 -34.31 12.06
C GLN A 44 -6.80 -35.27 10.88
N ALA A 45 -5.96 -34.89 9.92
CA ALA A 45 -5.73 -35.64 8.70
C ALA A 45 -5.01 -36.98 8.97
N SER A 46 -5.30 -37.99 8.15
CA SER A 46 -4.76 -39.34 8.39
C SER A 46 -3.24 -39.40 8.26
N SER A 47 -2.62 -40.42 8.84
CA SER A 47 -1.18 -40.67 8.66
C SER A 47 -0.77 -40.89 7.19
N GLN A 48 -1.69 -41.37 6.35
CA GLN A 48 -1.50 -41.50 4.91
C GLN A 48 -1.51 -40.12 4.23
N ASP A 49 -2.42 -39.22 4.63
CA ASP A 49 -2.54 -37.89 4.02
C ASP A 49 -1.40 -36.96 4.44
N ARG A 50 -0.99 -37.05 5.72
CA ARG A 50 0.26 -36.41 6.18
C ARG A 50 1.48 -36.94 5.40
N ALA A 51 1.51 -38.22 5.04
CA ALA A 51 2.56 -38.77 4.19
C ALA A 51 2.49 -38.29 2.73
N LYS A 52 1.29 -38.17 2.13
CA LYS A 52 1.10 -37.56 0.79
C LYS A 52 1.64 -36.13 0.77
N ALA A 53 1.24 -35.29 1.74
CA ALA A 53 1.68 -33.91 1.85
C ALA A 53 3.21 -33.80 2.04
N MET A 54 3.82 -34.70 2.81
CA MET A 54 5.29 -34.76 2.95
C MET A 54 6.02 -35.20 1.67
N ILE A 55 5.41 -36.10 0.88
CA ILE A 55 5.92 -36.52 -0.44
C ILE A 55 5.79 -35.37 -1.45
N PHE A 56 4.77 -34.54 -1.35
CA PHE A 56 4.58 -33.34 -2.17
C PHE A 56 5.55 -32.22 -1.78
N ILE A 57 5.59 -31.80 -0.51
CA ILE A 57 6.35 -30.63 -0.04
C ILE A 57 7.87 -30.84 -0.20
N ARG A 58 8.40 -32.01 0.17
CA ARG A 58 9.87 -32.23 0.23
C ARG A 58 10.60 -32.00 -1.10
N PRO A 59 10.14 -32.49 -2.27
CA PRO A 59 10.70 -32.16 -3.58
C PRO A 59 10.92 -30.67 -3.83
N HIS A 60 10.00 -29.82 -3.39
CA HIS A 60 10.01 -28.36 -3.57
C HIS A 60 10.92 -27.60 -2.60
N LEU A 61 11.69 -28.29 -1.75
CA LEU A 61 12.74 -27.71 -0.94
C LEU A 61 14.12 -27.90 -1.59
N ASP A 62 15.01 -26.93 -1.46
CA ASP A 62 16.42 -27.07 -1.81
C ASP A 62 17.13 -28.12 -0.94
N GLU A 63 18.25 -28.66 -1.44
CA GLU A 63 18.98 -29.74 -0.77
C GLU A 63 19.51 -29.32 0.61
N GLY A 64 19.88 -28.06 0.81
CA GLY A 64 20.26 -27.54 2.12
C GLY A 64 19.13 -27.58 3.14
N LEU A 65 17.88 -27.37 2.69
CA LEU A 65 16.68 -27.46 3.54
C LEU A 65 16.25 -28.92 3.76
N LYS A 66 16.33 -29.77 2.73
CA LYS A 66 16.08 -31.22 2.85
C LYS A 66 16.99 -31.87 3.88
N LEU A 67 18.27 -31.51 3.90
CA LEU A 67 19.24 -31.98 4.90
C LEU A 67 18.92 -31.44 6.30
N GLN A 68 18.68 -30.12 6.43
CA GLN A 68 18.40 -29.52 7.74
C GLN A 68 17.12 -30.07 8.40
N TYR A 69 16.12 -30.43 7.61
CA TYR A 69 14.84 -30.97 8.10
C TYR A 69 14.68 -32.48 7.86
N LEU A 70 15.77 -33.23 7.62
CA LEU A 70 15.72 -34.63 7.17
C LEU A 70 14.91 -35.55 8.10
N THR A 71 14.93 -35.27 9.41
CA THR A 71 14.27 -36.06 10.46
C THR A 71 12.77 -35.77 10.60
N ILE A 72 12.27 -34.64 10.08
CA ILE A 72 10.87 -34.23 10.24
C ILE A 72 9.98 -35.08 9.34
N LYS A 73 9.06 -35.84 9.93
CA LYS A 73 8.12 -36.73 9.24
C LYS A 73 6.69 -36.20 9.18
N ASP A 74 6.41 -35.08 9.84
CA ASP A 74 5.07 -34.49 9.92
C ASP A 74 5.03 -33.15 9.16
N PRO A 75 4.04 -32.95 8.24
CA PRO A 75 3.98 -31.76 7.40
C PRO A 75 3.69 -30.48 8.20
N LEU A 76 2.86 -30.53 9.25
CA LEU A 76 2.58 -29.37 10.10
C LEU A 76 3.87 -28.88 10.80
N ILE A 77 4.68 -29.82 11.30
CA ILE A 77 5.96 -29.51 11.94
C ILE A 77 6.95 -28.94 10.91
N LEU A 78 7.00 -29.47 9.69
CA LEU A 78 7.86 -28.93 8.63
C LEU A 78 7.41 -27.52 8.22
N TRP A 79 6.10 -27.31 8.05
CA TRP A 79 5.48 -26.05 7.65
C TRP A 79 5.77 -24.94 8.66
N ASN A 80 5.50 -25.18 9.95
CA ASN A 80 5.76 -24.21 11.01
C ASN A 80 7.27 -23.92 11.18
N ASN A 81 8.17 -24.92 11.00
CA ASN A 81 9.61 -24.67 11.00
C ASN A 81 10.13 -23.83 9.80
N LEU A 82 9.45 -23.88 8.65
CA LEU A 82 9.73 -22.99 7.52
C LEU A 82 9.16 -21.59 7.77
N LYS A 83 7.97 -21.51 8.37
CA LYS A 83 7.29 -20.27 8.76
C LYS A 83 8.09 -19.47 9.78
N ASP A 84 8.45 -20.05 10.93
CA ASP A 84 9.25 -19.38 11.97
C ASP A 84 10.58 -18.85 11.42
N ARG A 85 11.18 -19.59 10.47
CA ARG A 85 12.44 -19.19 9.82
C ARG A 85 12.30 -18.01 8.88
N TYR A 86 11.18 -17.89 8.16
CA TYR A 86 11.05 -16.98 7.02
C TYR A 86 9.90 -15.94 7.12
N ASP A 87 9.03 -15.99 8.13
CA ASP A 87 7.98 -14.97 8.32
C ASP A 87 8.56 -13.57 8.63
N HIS A 88 9.81 -13.50 9.12
CA HIS A 88 10.54 -12.23 9.22
C HIS A 88 10.69 -11.52 7.86
N LEU A 89 10.60 -12.23 6.73
CA LEU A 89 10.59 -11.63 5.40
C LEU A 89 9.34 -10.77 5.17
N LYS A 90 8.20 -11.08 5.80
CA LYS A 90 7.01 -10.19 5.79
C LYS A 90 7.32 -8.87 6.49
N LEU A 91 8.01 -8.93 7.64
CA LEU A 91 8.41 -7.74 8.42
C LEU A 91 9.40 -6.82 7.70
N VAL A 92 10.17 -7.33 6.74
CA VAL A 92 11.08 -6.53 5.90
C VAL A 92 10.40 -6.08 4.60
N LEU A 93 9.66 -6.98 3.95
CA LEU A 93 9.01 -6.71 2.66
C LEU A 93 7.86 -5.71 2.79
N LEU A 94 7.07 -5.78 3.86
CA LEU A 94 5.89 -4.93 4.02
C LEU A 94 6.24 -3.44 4.18
N PRO A 95 7.17 -3.03 5.08
CA PRO A 95 7.61 -1.64 5.14
C PRO A 95 8.26 -1.15 3.84
N GLN A 96 9.02 -2.00 3.15
CA GLN A 96 9.63 -1.66 1.86
C GLN A 96 8.56 -1.43 0.79
N ALA A 97 7.59 -2.33 0.65
CA ALA A 97 6.53 -2.20 -0.36
C ALA A 97 5.60 -1.00 -0.06
N ARG A 98 5.34 -0.69 1.22
CA ARG A 98 4.65 0.56 1.63
C ARG A 98 5.48 1.79 1.25
N HIS A 99 6.79 1.79 1.51
CA HIS A 99 7.69 2.88 1.13
C HIS A 99 7.74 3.08 -0.40
N ASP A 100 7.91 2.01 -1.16
CA ASP A 100 7.93 2.02 -2.63
C ASP A 100 6.59 2.54 -3.18
N TRP A 101 5.47 2.17 -2.56
CA TRP A 101 4.13 2.65 -2.91
C TRP A 101 3.97 4.16 -2.69
N PHE A 102 4.30 4.68 -1.50
CA PHE A 102 4.19 6.11 -1.19
C PHE A 102 5.13 6.99 -2.04
N ASN A 103 6.22 6.44 -2.56
CA ASN A 103 7.18 7.15 -3.42
C ASN A 103 6.98 6.87 -4.93
N LEU A 104 5.97 6.09 -5.33
CA LEU A 104 5.75 5.69 -6.72
C LEU A 104 5.27 6.87 -7.59
N ARG A 105 6.18 7.50 -8.35
CA ARG A 105 5.87 8.62 -9.25
C ARG A 105 6.00 8.22 -10.72
N LEU A 106 5.07 8.69 -11.56
CA LEU A 106 5.09 8.44 -13.00
C LEU A 106 6.34 9.01 -13.71
N LEU A 107 6.92 10.08 -13.16
CA LEU A 107 8.13 10.73 -13.70
C LEU A 107 9.41 9.90 -13.53
N ASP A 108 9.40 8.91 -12.65
CA ASP A 108 10.59 8.09 -12.34
C ASP A 108 10.77 6.91 -13.34
N PHE A 109 9.93 6.82 -14.38
CA PHE A 109 9.91 5.73 -15.37
C PHE A 109 9.95 6.25 -16.82
N LYS A 110 10.58 5.50 -17.73
CA LYS A 110 10.70 5.90 -19.15
C LYS A 110 9.41 5.66 -19.94
N SER A 111 8.54 4.78 -19.45
CA SER A 111 7.28 4.44 -20.10
C SER A 111 6.15 4.14 -19.11
N ILE A 112 4.92 4.30 -19.60
CA ILE A 112 3.70 3.89 -18.89
C ILE A 112 3.72 2.37 -18.58
N ILE A 113 4.39 1.56 -19.40
CA ILE A 113 4.47 0.11 -19.21
C ILE A 113 5.39 -0.23 -18.03
N GLU A 114 6.54 0.42 -17.90
CA GLU A 114 7.45 0.29 -16.75
C GLU A 114 6.80 0.74 -15.44
N TYR A 115 6.11 1.89 -15.46
CA TYR A 115 5.34 2.38 -14.31
C TYR A 115 4.26 1.37 -13.91
N ASN A 116 3.43 0.92 -14.85
CA ASN A 116 2.36 -0.04 -14.58
C ASN A 116 2.95 -1.36 -14.02
N SER A 117 4.02 -1.87 -14.61
CA SER A 117 4.70 -3.10 -14.15
C SER A 117 5.23 -2.97 -12.72
N SER A 118 5.83 -1.82 -12.39
CA SER A 118 6.34 -1.55 -11.03
C SER A 118 5.20 -1.37 -10.02
N MET A 119 4.12 -0.69 -10.42
CA MET A 119 2.89 -0.56 -9.63
C MET A 119 2.28 -1.93 -9.30
N TYR A 120 2.13 -2.81 -10.30
CA TYR A 120 1.63 -4.18 -10.06
C TYR A 120 2.58 -4.98 -9.16
N ARG A 121 3.90 -4.87 -9.32
CA ARG A 121 4.89 -5.56 -8.47
C ARG A 121 4.74 -5.16 -6.99
N ILE A 122 4.60 -3.87 -6.72
CA ILE A 122 4.42 -3.33 -5.35
C ILE A 122 3.08 -3.80 -4.77
N ILE A 123 1.99 -3.71 -5.53
CA ILE A 123 0.66 -4.21 -5.12
C ILE A 123 0.71 -5.71 -4.78
N SER A 124 1.34 -6.53 -5.62
CA SER A 124 1.48 -7.97 -5.34
C SER A 124 2.28 -8.24 -4.07
N GLN A 125 3.30 -7.44 -3.75
CA GLN A 125 4.06 -7.58 -2.51
C GLN A 125 3.23 -7.20 -1.27
N LEU A 126 2.40 -6.16 -1.35
CA LEU A 126 1.49 -5.74 -0.28
C LEU A 126 0.40 -6.79 -0.03
N ASN A 127 -0.22 -7.30 -1.11
CA ASN A 127 -1.19 -8.40 -1.04
C ASN A 127 -0.58 -9.68 -0.43
N LEU A 128 0.65 -10.06 -0.83
CA LEU A 128 1.37 -11.23 -0.27
C LEU A 128 1.75 -11.06 1.22
N CYS A 129 1.76 -9.83 1.74
CA CYS A 129 1.94 -9.56 3.17
C CYS A 129 0.61 -9.50 3.95
N GLY A 130 -0.53 -9.71 3.29
CA GLY A 130 -1.87 -9.66 3.89
C GLY A 130 -2.51 -8.26 3.91
N GLU A 131 -1.96 -7.27 3.21
CA GLU A 131 -2.54 -5.93 3.16
C GLU A 131 -3.39 -5.68 1.91
N ASP A 132 -4.71 -5.70 2.10
CA ASP A 132 -5.67 -5.19 1.12
C ASP A 132 -5.61 -3.65 1.04
N GLN A 133 -4.58 -3.11 0.39
CA GLN A 133 -4.35 -1.66 0.24
C GLN A 133 -5.55 -0.89 -0.35
N TYR A 134 -6.39 -1.54 -1.17
CA TYR A 134 -7.63 -0.93 -1.65
C TYR A 134 -8.64 -0.69 -0.50
N ARG A 135 -8.71 -1.56 0.52
CA ARG A 135 -9.53 -1.34 1.72
C ARG A 135 -8.98 -0.20 2.59
N GLU A 136 -7.66 -0.11 2.78
CA GLU A 136 -7.04 1.02 3.51
C GLU A 136 -7.38 2.37 2.87
N MET A 137 -7.45 2.43 1.54
CA MET A 137 -7.83 3.64 0.80
C MET A 137 -9.36 3.82 0.63
N GLY A 138 -10.18 3.01 1.31
CA GLY A 138 -11.63 3.13 1.35
C GLY A 138 -12.38 2.63 0.10
N PHE A 139 -11.72 1.86 -0.77
CA PHE A 139 -12.35 1.21 -1.92
C PHE A 139 -12.94 -0.16 -1.54
N THR A 140 -14.07 -0.52 -2.15
CA THR A 140 -14.70 -1.83 -1.96
C THR A 140 -14.09 -2.90 -2.86
N LYS A 141 -13.55 -2.51 -4.02
CA LYS A 141 -13.01 -3.40 -5.05
C LYS A 141 -11.71 -2.86 -5.65
N TYR A 142 -10.79 -3.77 -5.97
CA TYR A 142 -9.52 -3.46 -6.63
C TYR A 142 -9.66 -2.63 -7.92
N PHE A 143 -10.73 -2.87 -8.71
CA PHE A 143 -11.05 -2.08 -9.89
C PHE A 143 -11.27 -0.58 -9.60
N GLU A 144 -11.81 -0.23 -8.44
CA GLU A 144 -12.12 1.16 -8.06
C GLU A 144 -10.84 1.93 -7.76
N LEU A 145 -9.89 1.30 -7.04
CA LEU A 145 -8.53 1.78 -6.84
C LEU A 145 -7.83 2.01 -8.20
N LEU A 146 -7.85 1.01 -9.07
CA LEU A 146 -7.23 1.08 -10.40
C LEU A 146 -7.86 2.20 -11.27
N SER A 147 -9.18 2.36 -11.22
CA SER A 147 -9.92 3.42 -11.91
C SER A 147 -9.54 4.82 -11.39
N GLN A 148 -9.49 5.01 -10.07
CA GLN A 148 -9.05 6.28 -9.48
C GLN A 148 -7.61 6.62 -9.85
N PHE A 149 -6.71 5.63 -9.88
CA PHE A 149 -5.33 5.82 -10.34
C PHE A 149 -5.27 6.23 -11.82
N LEU A 150 -6.04 5.58 -12.70
CA LEU A 150 -6.09 5.94 -14.13
C LEU A 150 -6.68 7.34 -14.35
N THR A 151 -7.71 7.73 -13.61
CA THR A 151 -8.29 9.09 -13.67
C THR A 151 -7.33 10.15 -13.15
N THR A 152 -6.67 9.91 -12.01
CA THR A 152 -5.66 10.82 -11.44
C THR A 152 -4.46 10.96 -12.36
N LYS A 153 -4.02 9.86 -12.98
CA LYS A 153 -2.96 9.80 -14.00
C LYS A 153 -3.31 10.61 -15.26
N HIS A 154 -4.56 10.56 -15.73
CA HIS A 154 -5.01 11.37 -16.85
C HIS A 154 -4.96 12.87 -16.49
N HIS A 155 -5.46 13.24 -15.31
CA HIS A 155 -5.42 14.63 -14.83
C HIS A 155 -3.98 15.16 -14.70
N ASN A 156 -3.07 14.38 -14.10
CA ASN A 156 -1.66 14.76 -13.96
C ASN A 156 -0.92 14.83 -15.31
N ASN A 157 -1.24 13.97 -16.28
CA ASN A 157 -0.67 14.07 -17.62
C ASN A 157 -1.13 15.34 -18.37
N LEU A 158 -2.40 15.73 -18.19
CA LEU A 158 -2.92 17.01 -18.70
C LEU A 158 -2.26 18.20 -18.02
N LEU A 159 -2.04 18.18 -16.70
CA LEU A 159 -1.34 19.24 -15.98
C LEU A 159 0.09 19.45 -16.49
N MET A 160 0.87 18.38 -16.68
CA MET A 160 2.23 18.47 -17.24
C MET A 160 2.22 19.04 -18.66
N LYS A 161 1.34 18.54 -19.55
CA LYS A 161 1.21 19.08 -20.92
C LYS A 161 0.76 20.54 -20.95
N ASN A 162 -0.13 20.96 -20.05
CA ASN A 162 -0.56 22.35 -19.93
C ASN A 162 0.55 23.27 -19.40
N TYR A 163 1.50 22.74 -18.63
CA TYR A 163 2.70 23.45 -18.21
C TYR A 163 3.70 23.57 -19.37
N GLU A 164 3.99 22.48 -20.07
CA GLU A 164 4.90 22.41 -21.23
C GLU A 164 4.41 23.28 -22.41
N ASN A 165 3.09 23.32 -22.64
CA ASN A 165 2.47 24.14 -23.70
C ASN A 165 2.33 25.63 -23.34
N ARG A 166 2.81 26.11 -22.18
CA ARG A 166 2.84 27.55 -21.91
C ARG A 166 3.88 28.23 -22.81
N PRO A 167 3.52 29.31 -23.53
CA PRO A 167 4.53 30.12 -24.19
C PRO A 167 5.47 30.75 -23.14
N VAL A 168 6.77 30.64 -23.39
CA VAL A 168 7.82 31.28 -22.59
C VAL A 168 7.59 32.79 -22.62
N GLY A 169 7.40 33.41 -21.45
CA GLY A 169 6.99 34.82 -21.33
C GLY A 169 5.51 35.02 -20.96
N SER A 170 4.71 33.96 -20.77
CA SER A 170 3.39 34.06 -20.16
C SER A 170 3.49 34.55 -18.71
N MET A 171 3.19 35.84 -18.49
CA MET A 171 3.28 36.51 -17.18
C MET A 171 2.54 35.74 -16.07
N THR A 172 3.08 35.81 -14.86
CA THR A 172 2.32 35.49 -13.65
C THR A 172 1.08 36.38 -13.59
N LEU A 173 -0.10 35.78 -13.31
CA LEU A 173 -1.32 36.54 -13.07
C LEU A 173 -1.06 37.57 -11.95
N PRO A 174 -1.44 38.85 -12.11
CA PRO A 174 -1.30 39.83 -11.04
C PRO A 174 -2.05 39.36 -9.80
N GLU A 175 -1.36 39.32 -8.66
CA GLU A 175 -1.97 39.00 -7.38
C GLU A 175 -2.85 40.17 -6.94
N VAL A 176 -4.17 40.10 -7.19
CA VAL A 176 -5.13 41.19 -6.89
C VAL A 176 -5.48 41.22 -5.39
N ASN A 177 -4.45 41.23 -4.55
CA ASN A 177 -4.51 41.42 -3.11
C ASN A 177 -4.26 42.89 -2.73
N GLN A 178 -5.11 43.81 -3.22
CA GLN A 178 -5.48 45.07 -2.53
C GLN A 178 -6.45 45.92 -3.38
N ALA A 179 -7.72 45.94 -2.95
CA ALA A 179 -8.68 47.01 -3.30
C ALA A 179 -9.01 47.81 -2.03
N ILE A 180 -8.00 48.47 -1.45
CA ILE A 180 -8.19 49.28 -0.24
C ILE A 180 -8.99 50.55 -0.59
N HIS A 181 -10.05 50.78 0.19
CA HIS A 181 -10.90 51.98 0.17
C HIS A 181 -10.09 53.28 0.18
N HIS A 182 -9.95 53.96 -0.97
CA HIS A 182 -9.37 55.29 -1.07
C HIS A 182 -10.27 56.27 -1.83
N GLN A 183 -11.42 56.60 -1.23
CA GLN A 183 -12.06 57.90 -1.44
C GLN A 183 -11.64 58.85 -0.30
N ARG A 184 -10.79 59.82 -0.65
CA ARG A 184 -10.45 61.05 0.07
C ARG A 184 -11.02 62.21 -0.75
N GLU A 185 -11.35 63.42 -0.27
CA GLU A 185 -11.30 64.12 1.03
C GLU A 185 -12.11 65.44 0.78
N ARG A 186 -12.78 66.18 1.70
CA ARG A 186 -12.88 66.33 3.17
C ARG A 186 -14.39 66.56 3.53
N GLY A 187 -14.87 66.62 4.77
CA GLY A 187 -14.26 66.50 6.11
C GLY A 187 -14.93 67.44 7.14
N ARG A 188 -14.32 67.62 8.32
CA ARG A 188 -14.89 68.18 9.59
C ARG A 188 -15.91 67.19 10.21
N VAL A 189 -16.07 67.04 11.52
CA VAL A 189 -15.68 67.86 12.71
C VAL A 189 -14.74 67.04 13.65
N ALA A 190 -14.26 67.61 14.75
CA ALA A 190 -13.28 67.02 15.67
C ALA A 190 -13.81 66.80 17.10
N ASP A 191 -13.29 65.77 17.78
CA ASP A 191 -12.70 65.81 19.13
C ASP A 191 -11.82 64.53 19.30
N ARG A 192 -10.70 64.53 20.03
CA ARG A 192 -10.52 64.31 21.48
C ARG A 192 -11.28 63.07 22.02
N ASP A 193 -10.69 62.17 22.81
CA ASP A 193 -9.48 62.27 23.66
C ASP A 193 -8.75 60.91 23.88
N ARG A 194 -7.65 60.96 24.64
CA ARG A 194 -6.72 59.90 25.12
C ARG A 194 -7.21 58.45 25.19
N GLY A 195 -6.34 57.52 24.77
CA GLY A 195 -6.37 56.10 25.19
C GLY A 195 -5.02 55.40 25.01
N ARG A 196 -4.37 54.98 26.11
CA ARG A 196 -3.15 54.13 26.08
C ARG A 196 -3.53 52.66 26.17
N ASN A 197 -2.85 51.79 25.42
CA ASN A 197 -2.00 50.74 26.02
C ASN A 197 -1.32 49.87 24.96
N HIS A 198 0.00 49.71 25.09
CA HIS A 198 0.77 48.67 24.42
C HIS A 198 0.76 47.42 25.32
N LYS A 199 0.29 46.28 24.82
CA LYS A 199 0.60 44.96 25.41
C LYS A 199 0.94 43.99 24.30
N ILE A 200 2.24 43.86 24.07
CA ILE A 200 2.82 42.75 23.31
C ILE A 200 2.58 41.48 24.15
N ASN A 201 2.18 40.39 23.49
CA ASN A 201 2.22 39.05 24.07
C ASN A 201 2.81 38.10 23.02
N TYR A 202 3.76 37.26 23.44
CA TYR A 202 4.53 36.39 22.55
C TYR A 202 4.01 34.94 22.57
N ASN A 203 4.50 34.14 21.62
CA ASN A 203 4.26 32.70 21.40
C ASN A 203 2.86 32.42 20.79
N HIS A 204 2.71 31.57 19.77
CA HIS A 204 3.54 30.44 19.35
C HIS A 204 3.72 30.33 17.82
N ASP A 205 4.73 29.58 17.39
CA ASP A 205 4.88 29.08 16.03
C ASP A 205 3.77 28.11 15.62
N SER A 206 3.36 28.16 14.34
CA SER A 206 2.95 26.96 13.61
C SER A 206 2.94 27.23 12.10
N CYS A 207 3.55 26.33 11.31
CA CYS A 207 3.56 26.42 9.85
C CYS A 207 2.18 26.18 9.23
N LEU A 208 1.97 26.67 8.01
CA LEU A 208 0.74 26.48 7.23
C LEU A 208 0.52 25.00 6.85
N ALA A 209 -0.33 24.30 7.61
CA ALA A 209 -0.82 22.97 7.25
C ALA A 209 -1.99 23.04 6.24
N PRO A 210 -1.97 22.30 5.11
CA PRO A 210 -3.07 22.27 4.15
C PRO A 210 -4.37 21.65 4.71
N LYS A 211 -5.50 22.29 4.41
CA LYS A 211 -6.84 21.90 4.93
C LYS A 211 -7.47 20.73 4.16
N ILE A 212 -7.08 19.49 4.46
CA ILE A 212 -7.63 18.29 3.78
C ILE A 212 -8.71 17.58 4.63
N ASP A 213 -8.53 17.44 5.96
CA ASP A 213 -9.40 16.60 6.81
C ASP A 213 -10.88 17.03 6.88
N GLN A 214 -11.18 18.33 6.72
CA GLN A 214 -12.53 18.88 6.92
C GLN A 214 -13.56 18.48 5.84
N GLN A 215 -13.16 17.73 4.80
CA GLN A 215 -14.07 17.22 3.78
C GLN A 215 -14.54 15.78 4.06
N TYR A 216 -13.75 14.98 4.79
CA TYR A 216 -14.08 13.57 5.06
C TYR A 216 -14.97 13.40 6.30
N LYS A 217 -14.70 14.12 7.41
CA LYS A 217 -15.54 14.04 8.63
C LYS A 217 -17.03 14.33 8.38
N ARG A 218 -17.33 15.36 7.58
CA ARG A 218 -18.70 15.77 7.23
C ARG A 218 -19.46 14.82 6.29
N LYS A 219 -18.85 13.71 5.84
CA LYS A 219 -19.58 12.61 5.19
C LYS A 219 -20.09 11.57 6.19
N GLY A 220 -19.30 11.21 7.21
CA GLY A 220 -19.70 10.23 8.23
C GLY A 220 -20.92 10.70 9.05
N GLU A 221 -20.84 11.92 9.59
CA GLU A 221 -21.91 12.54 10.40
C GLU A 221 -23.28 12.60 9.70
N LYS A 222 -23.29 12.59 8.36
CA LYS A 222 -24.54 12.59 7.56
C LYS A 222 -25.15 11.20 7.33
N GLN A 223 -24.42 10.12 7.60
CA GLN A 223 -24.96 8.76 7.48
C GLN A 223 -25.55 8.27 8.82
N GLU A 224 -24.92 8.57 9.95
CA GLU A 224 -25.46 8.20 11.29
C GLU A 224 -26.81 8.88 11.58
N VAL A 225 -26.92 10.19 11.30
CA VAL A 225 -28.17 10.96 11.50
C VAL A 225 -29.33 10.44 10.63
N MET A 226 -29.05 9.70 9.56
CA MET A 226 -30.07 9.13 8.67
C MET A 226 -30.48 7.70 9.06
N GLN A 227 -29.73 7.02 9.94
CA GLN A 227 -30.05 5.67 10.42
C GLN A 227 -30.80 5.65 11.77
N MET A 228 -30.84 6.76 12.50
CA MET A 228 -31.58 6.87 13.78
C MET A 228 -33.05 7.34 13.63
N LYS A 229 -33.70 7.10 12.48
CA LYS A 229 -35.04 7.68 12.19
C LYS A 229 -36.05 6.81 11.42
N ASN A 230 -35.77 5.54 11.19
CA ASN A 230 -36.72 4.52 10.72
C ASN A 230 -36.58 3.28 11.59
#